data_AF-A0A2G2G7D1-F1
#
_entry.id   AF-A0A2G2G7D1-F1
#
_cell.length_a   1.000
_cell.length_b   1.000
_cell.length_c   1.000
_cell.angle_alpha   90.00
_cell.angle_beta   90.00
_cell.angle_gamma   90.00
#
_symmetry.space_group_name_H-M   'P 1'
#
loop_
_entity.id
_entity.type
_entity.pdbx_description
1 polymer ?
#
loop_
_entity_poly.entity_id
_entity_poly.type
_entity_poly.pdbx_seq_one_letter_code
_entity_poly.pdbx_strand_id
1 'polypeptide(L)'
;MENILFAIITISFLMLMFAHVYQTNKFFLQLKRMHQDVWKDLGKPQWRIHFGDDSFQIAMKYIRQKKFSHLEDSTLESIYKKIKNIEYIAIGLAVLIFVATIIDIVWEG
;
A
#
# COMPACT_ATOMS: atom_id res chain seq x y z
N MET A 1 -12.12 -24.85 13.75
CA MET A 1 -12.51 -23.42 13.63
C MET A 1 -11.40 -22.59 13.01
N GLU A 2 -10.11 -22.96 13.15
CA GLU A 2 -8.99 -22.23 12.52
C GLU A 2 -9.16 -22.02 11.02
N ASN A 3 -9.62 -23.01 10.25
CA ASN A 3 -9.76 -22.89 8.79
C ASN A 3 -10.68 -21.73 8.35
N ILE A 4 -11.73 -21.43 9.11
CA ILE A 4 -12.65 -20.32 8.82
C ILE A 4 -11.98 -18.99 9.20
N LEU A 5 -11.32 -18.92 10.37
CA LEU A 5 -10.60 -17.73 10.82
C LEU A 5 -9.48 -17.35 9.84
N PHE A 6 -8.69 -18.34 9.41
CA PHE A 6 -7.62 -18.18 8.43
C PHE A 6 -8.15 -17.73 7.07
N ALA A 7 -9.28 -18.30 6.61
CA ALA A 7 -9.92 -17.88 5.37
C ALA A 7 -10.39 -16.41 5.44
N ILE A 8 -11.02 -15.99 6.54
CA ILE A 8 -11.47 -14.59 6.73
C ILE A 8 -10.28 -13.63 6.73
N ILE A 9 -9.19 -13.99 7.42
CA ILE A 9 -7.97 -13.17 7.46
C ILE A 9 -7.36 -13.06 6.07
N THR A 10 -7.26 -14.17 5.34
CA THR A 10 -6.73 -14.20 3.97
C THR A 10 -7.55 -13.32 3.04
N ILE A 11 -8.88 -13.43 3.10
CA ILE A 11 -9.79 -12.60 2.31
C ILE A 11 -9.62 -11.11 2.69
N SER A 12 -9.52 -10.80 3.98
CA SER A 12 -9.31 -9.42 4.44
C SER A 12 -7.99 -8.85 3.93
N PHE A 13 -6.92 -9.65 3.95
CA PHE A 13 -5.61 -9.27 3.43
C PHE A 13 -5.65 -8.99 1.91
N LEU A 14 -6.34 -9.85 1.14
CA LEU A 14 -6.56 -9.62 -0.28
C LEU A 14 -7.33 -8.32 -0.53
N MET A 15 -8.41 -8.07 0.22
CA MET A 15 -9.15 -6.81 0.11
C MET A 15 -8.28 -5.58 0.40
N LEU A 16 -7.41 -5.66 1.41
CA LEU A 16 -6.48 -4.58 1.75
C LEU A 16 -5.45 -4.35 0.64
N MET A 17 -4.93 -5.42 0.02
CA MET A 17 -4.06 -5.30 -1.15
C MET A 17 -4.77 -4.59 -2.30
N PHE A 18 -5.98 -4.99 -2.66
CA PHE A 18 -6.75 -4.31 -3.70
C PHE A 18 -7.01 -2.84 -3.36
N ALA A 19 -7.37 -2.54 -2.12
CA ALA A 19 -7.57 -1.18 -1.66
C ALA A 19 -6.28 -0.35 -1.75
N HIS A 20 -5.13 -0.92 -1.39
CA HIS A 20 -3.82 -0.27 -1.48
C HIS A 20 -3.47 0.08 -2.93
N VAL A 21 -3.65 -0.87 -3.85
CA VAL A 21 -3.44 -0.66 -5.30
C VAL A 21 -4.36 0.42 -5.84
N TYR A 22 -5.64 0.37 -5.47
CA TYR A 22 -6.63 1.36 -5.89
C TYR A 22 -6.26 2.77 -5.43
N GLN A 23 -5.92 2.95 -4.15
CA GLN A 23 -5.54 4.28 -3.62
C GLN A 23 -4.22 4.78 -4.21
N THR A 24 -3.24 3.90 -4.42
CA THR A 24 -1.97 4.24 -5.08
C THR A 24 -2.21 4.72 -6.51
N ASN A 25 -3.05 4.03 -7.27
CA ASN A 25 -3.41 4.46 -8.61
C ASN A 25 -4.18 5.80 -8.58
N LYS A 26 -5.06 6.00 -7.62
CA LYS A 26 -5.76 7.28 -7.42
C LYS A 26 -4.77 8.42 -7.12
N PHE A 27 -3.75 8.17 -6.30
CA PHE A 27 -2.68 9.13 -6.03
C PHE A 27 -1.95 9.53 -7.31
N PHE A 28 -1.56 8.54 -8.12
CA PHE A 28 -0.89 8.78 -9.40
C PHE A 28 -1.75 9.51 -10.42
N LEU A 29 -3.05 9.21 -10.49
CA LEU A 29 -3.97 9.94 -11.35
C LEU A 29 -4.10 11.40 -10.92
N GLN A 30 -4.18 11.68 -9.62
CA GLN A 30 -4.21 13.04 -9.09
C GLN A 30 -2.90 13.78 -9.41
N LEU A 31 -1.76 13.14 -9.16
CA LEU A 31 -0.44 13.70 -9.46
C LEU A 31 -0.30 14.01 -10.96
N LYS A 32 -0.72 13.10 -11.83
CA LYS A 32 -0.71 13.30 -13.29
C LYS A 32 -1.59 14.46 -13.74
N ARG A 33 -2.74 14.69 -13.09
CA ARG A 33 -3.71 15.73 -13.47
C ARG A 33 -3.30 17.12 -12.99
N MET A 34 -2.83 17.23 -11.75
CA MET A 34 -2.60 18.52 -11.10
C MET A 34 -1.12 18.92 -11.07
N HIS A 35 -0.20 17.94 -11.11
CA HIS A 35 1.24 18.14 -10.93
C HIS A 35 2.02 17.36 -12.00
N GLN A 36 1.71 17.69 -13.26
CA GLN A 36 2.21 16.93 -14.42
C GLN A 36 3.74 16.91 -14.50
N ASP A 37 4.39 17.94 -13.98
CA ASP A 37 5.84 18.13 -13.97
C ASP A 37 6.49 17.05 -13.10
N VAL A 38 6.04 16.95 -11.84
CA VAL A 38 6.45 15.91 -10.89
C VAL A 38 6.12 14.52 -11.42
N TRP A 39 4.96 14.34 -12.06
CA TRP A 39 4.58 13.07 -12.69
C TRP A 39 5.56 12.62 -13.78
N LYS A 40 6.06 13.57 -14.59
CA LYS A 40 7.07 13.28 -15.63
C LYS A 40 8.43 12.97 -15.01
N ASP A 41 8.83 13.71 -13.98
CA ASP A 41 10.10 13.51 -13.28
C ASP A 41 10.19 12.14 -12.59
N LEU A 42 9.06 11.62 -12.12
CA LEU A 42 8.95 10.27 -11.55
C LEU A 42 8.98 9.16 -12.60
N GLY A 43 9.16 9.48 -13.89
CA GLY A 43 9.27 8.49 -14.97
C GLY A 43 7.93 7.87 -15.38
N LYS A 44 6.80 8.53 -15.11
CA LYS A 44 5.43 8.05 -15.45
C LYS A 44 5.17 6.63 -14.90
N PRO A 45 5.19 6.44 -13.57
CA PRO A 45 5.18 5.12 -12.95
C PRO A 45 4.07 4.23 -13.49
N GLN A 46 4.45 3.07 -14.01
CA GLN A 46 3.54 2.07 -14.56
C GLN A 46 3.48 0.86 -13.65
N TRP A 47 2.28 0.30 -13.49
CA TRP A 47 2.09 -0.95 -12.75
C TRP A 47 2.52 -2.20 -13.53
N ARG A 48 3.03 -2.03 -14.76
CA ARG A 48 3.46 -3.16 -15.60
C ARG A 48 4.72 -3.75 -14.98
N ILE A 49 4.69 -5.06 -14.74
CA ILE A 49 5.88 -5.84 -14.40
C ILE A 49 6.73 -5.93 -15.67
N HIS A 50 7.52 -4.90 -15.93
CA HIS A 50 8.63 -4.96 -16.88
C HIS A 50 9.90 -5.15 -16.05
N PHE A 51 10.63 -6.23 -16.30
CA PHE A 51 11.92 -6.46 -15.66
C PHE A 51 12.85 -5.28 -15.96
N GLY A 52 13.31 -4.60 -14.92
CA GLY A 52 14.19 -3.42 -15.00
C GLY A 52 13.49 -2.05 -14.97
N ASP A 53 12.15 -1.99 -14.88
CA ASP A 53 11.43 -0.73 -14.67
C ASP A 53 11.17 -0.48 -13.18
N ASP A 54 12.03 0.32 -12.55
CA ASP A 54 11.93 0.68 -11.13
C ASP A 54 11.02 1.91 -10.90
N SER A 55 10.38 2.45 -11.94
CA SER A 55 9.59 3.71 -11.85
C SER A 55 8.48 3.61 -10.79
N PHE A 56 7.79 2.48 -10.71
CA PHE A 56 6.76 2.26 -9.69
C PHE A 56 7.36 2.21 -8.28
N GLN A 57 8.51 1.55 -8.10
CA GLN A 57 9.19 1.50 -6.80
C GLN A 57 9.68 2.88 -6.38
N ILE A 58 10.24 3.66 -7.30
CA ILE A 58 10.68 5.04 -7.07
C ILE A 58 9.49 5.91 -6.67
N ALA A 59 8.37 5.80 -7.38
CA ALA A 59 7.16 6.56 -7.07
C ALA A 59 6.53 6.14 -5.73
N MET A 60 6.55 4.86 -5.38
CA MET A 60 6.13 4.39 -4.06
C MET A 60 7.04 4.92 -2.94
N LYS A 61 8.36 4.96 -3.17
CA LYS A 61 9.31 5.57 -2.23
C LYS A 61 9.03 7.06 -2.07
N TYR A 62 8.70 7.76 -3.16
CA TYR A 62 8.31 9.17 -3.15
C TYR A 62 7.06 9.44 -2.29
N ILE A 63 6.02 8.60 -2.42
CA ILE A 63 4.82 8.66 -1.57
C ILE A 63 5.18 8.40 -0.10
N ARG A 64 5.91 7.33 0.19
CA ARG A 64 6.26 6.94 1.57
C ARG A 64 7.14 7.94 2.28
N GLN A 65 8.03 8.61 1.55
CA GLN A 65 8.89 9.67 2.08
C GLN A 65 8.17 11.03 2.16
N LYS A 66 6.88 11.09 1.83
CA LYS A 66 6.07 12.32 1.84
C LYS A 66 6.68 13.46 1.02
N LYS A 67 7.43 13.12 -0.04
CA LYS A 67 8.13 14.11 -0.86
C LYS A 67 7.19 15.04 -1.62
N PHE A 68 5.92 14.66 -1.79
CA PHE A 68 4.86 15.48 -2.40
C PHE A 68 4.30 16.60 -1.51
N SER A 69 4.70 16.69 -0.23
CA SER A 69 4.14 17.65 0.72
C SER A 69 4.30 19.12 0.30
N HIS A 70 5.36 19.45 -0.43
CA HIS A 70 5.61 20.78 -0.97
C HIS A 70 4.60 21.24 -2.04
N LEU A 71 3.80 20.32 -2.59
CA LEU A 71 2.78 20.62 -3.59
C LEU A 71 1.50 21.19 -2.99
N GLU A 72 1.38 21.19 -1.66
CA GLU A 72 0.24 21.73 -0.89
C GLU A 72 -1.15 21.20 -1.34
N ASP A 73 -1.18 20.04 -2.00
CA ASP A 73 -2.41 19.41 -2.51
C ASP A 73 -3.11 18.59 -1.42
N SER A 74 -4.21 19.14 -0.90
CA SER A 74 -5.04 18.50 0.14
C SER A 74 -5.63 17.15 -0.31
N THR A 75 -5.83 16.94 -1.60
CA THR A 75 -6.33 15.68 -2.16
C THR A 75 -5.24 14.61 -2.12
N LEU A 76 -4.00 14.95 -2.49
CA LEU A 76 -2.85 14.03 -2.37
C LEU A 76 -2.60 13.65 -0.91
N GLU A 77 -2.66 14.61 0.02
CA GLU A 77 -2.50 14.33 1.45
C GLU A 77 -3.61 13.41 1.98
N SER A 78 -4.86 13.62 1.56
CA SER A 78 -5.99 12.76 1.92
C SER A 78 -5.81 11.33 1.39
N ILE A 79 -5.40 11.17 0.14
CA ILE A 79 -5.13 9.85 -0.45
C ILE A 79 -3.95 9.18 0.26
N TYR A 80 -2.88 9.91 0.54
CA TYR A 80 -1.73 9.41 1.29
C TYR A 80 -2.13 8.86 2.67
N LYS A 81 -2.95 9.59 3.42
CA LYS A 81 -3.48 9.12 4.72
C LYS A 81 -4.24 7.80 4.57
N LYS A 82 -5.03 7.63 3.51
CA LYS A 82 -5.73 6.37 3.23
C LYS A 82 -4.76 5.23 2.92
N ILE A 83 -3.75 5.48 2.08
CA ILE A 83 -2.69 4.49 1.80
C ILE A 83 -2.02 4.06 3.11
N LYS A 84 -1.62 5.02 3.95
CA LYS A 84 -0.99 4.74 5.25
C LYS A 84 -1.87 3.94 6.19
N ASN A 85 -3.16 4.28 6.26
CA ASN A 85 -4.09 3.54 7.09
C ASN A 85 -4.21 2.08 6.64
N ILE A 86 -4.28 1.84 5.33
CA ILE A 86 -4.30 0.48 4.76
C ILE A 86 -3.00 -0.26 5.09
N GLU A 87 -1.84 0.38 4.94
CA GLU A 87 -0.54 -0.21 5.31
C GLU A 87 -0.51 -0.61 6.81
N TYR A 88 -0.99 0.25 7.71
CA TYR A 88 -1.02 -0.05 9.14
C TYR A 88 -1.98 -1.19 9.50
N ILE A 89 -3.16 -1.24 8.88
CA ILE A 89 -4.12 -2.33 9.10
C ILE A 89 -3.53 -3.66 8.60
N ALA A 90 -2.88 -3.66 7.43
CA ALA A 90 -2.24 -4.85 6.87
C ALA A 90 -1.10 -5.35 7.77
N ILE A 91 -0.28 -4.45 8.30
CA ILE A 91 0.78 -4.79 9.27
C ILE A 91 0.17 -5.35 10.56
N GLY A 92 -0.87 -4.71 11.10
CA GLY A 92 -1.55 -5.17 12.31
C GLY A 92 -2.13 -6.58 12.16
N LEU A 93 -2.75 -6.87 11.01
CA LEU A 93 -3.21 -8.23 10.67
C LEU A 93 -2.06 -9.22 10.58
N ALA A 94 -0.96 -8.86 9.91
CA ALA A 94 0.21 -9.74 9.80
C ALA A 94 0.82 -10.08 11.18
N VAL A 95 0.92 -9.10 12.07
CA VAL A 95 1.40 -9.31 13.45
C VAL A 95 0.44 -10.22 14.23
N LEU A 96 -0.88 -10.01 14.10
CA LEU A 96 -1.88 -10.86 14.75
C LEU A 96 -1.77 -12.33 14.32
N ILE A 97 -1.62 -12.58 13.02
CA ILE A 97 -1.41 -13.94 12.50
C ILE A 97 -0.13 -14.53 13.07
N PHE A 98 0.97 -13.77 13.02
CA PHE A 98 2.26 -14.25 13.50
C PHE A 98 2.24 -14.62 14.99
N VAL A 99 1.62 -13.79 15.83
CA VAL A 99 1.45 -14.08 17.26
C VAL A 99 0.56 -15.30 17.47
N ALA A 100 -0.56 -15.41 16.74
CA ALA A 100 -1.44 -16.57 16.83
C ALA A 100 -0.70 -17.87 16.47
N THR A 101 0.10 -17.86 15.39
CA THR A 101 0.90 -19.02 14.97
C THR A 101 1.96 -19.39 16.01
N ILE A 102 2.64 -18.42 16.64
CA ILE A 102 3.60 -18.72 17.71
C ILE A 102 2.92 -19.37 18.91
N ILE A 103 1.78 -18.84 19.34
CA ILE A 103 1.03 -19.39 20.48
C ILE A 103 0.64 -20.84 20.21
N ASP A 104 0.13 -21.12 19.01
CA ASP A 104 -0.26 -22.45 18.57
C ASP A 104 0.91 -23.45 18.65
N ILE A 105 2.07 -23.08 18.09
CA ILE A 105 3.29 -23.90 18.12
C ILE A 105 3.80 -24.13 19.55
N VAL A 106 3.72 -23.12 20.42
CA VAL A 106 4.23 -23.21 21.81
C VAL A 106 3.30 -24.01 22.73
N TRP A 107 1.99 -24.04 22.46
CA TRP A 107 1.03 -24.78 23.27
C TRP A 107 0.81 -26.23 22.80
N GLU A 108 1.00 -26.52 21.51
CA GLU A 108 0.94 -27.89 20.97
C GLU A 108 2.30 -28.61 20.96
N GLY A 109 3.39 -27.91 21.28
CA GLY A 109 4.78 -28.42 21.33
C GLY A 109 5.23 -29.00 22.66
#